data_AF-A0A955T048-F1
#
_entry.id   AF-A0A955T048-F1
#
_cell.length_a   1.000
_cell.length_b   1.000
_cell.length_c   1.000
_cell.angle_alpha   90.00
_cell.angle_beta   90.00
_cell.angle_gamma   90.00
#
_symmetry.space_group_name_H-M   'P 1'
#
loop_
_entity.id
_entity.type
_entity.pdbx_description
1 polymer ?
#
loop_
_entity_poly.entity_id
_entity_poly.type
_entity_poly.pdbx_seq_one_letter_code
_entity_poly.pdbx_strand_id
1 'polypeptide(L)'
;HGDPLVMVNGDLEINQGSTLRGTGEVEVIGDATNEGTIAPGIAGIQDVAKGTEGGGPRVLILDGNLTMNGGEILAQVDGTEVGQYDQLIVSGVADFKDSTIRIRLGDGYTPQPGVSFPVVDVTGEFNMENVTVESETLGFGFDLLLEGGELVAVTKETNRFDVQPNPRDGVVDSRDLFEWLRAIKEDEEPGDVLFDFAQFWMK
;
A
#
# COMPACT_ATOMS: atom_id res chain seq x y z
N HIS A 1 23.63 -12.18 0.56
CA HIS A 1 23.45 -10.86 -0.05
C HIS A 1 24.54 -10.67 -1.09
N GLY A 2 24.14 -10.45 -2.35
CA GLY A 2 25.08 -9.97 -3.36
C GLY A 2 25.37 -8.49 -3.09
N ASP A 3 26.41 -7.94 -3.71
CA ASP A 3 26.65 -6.49 -3.60
C ASP A 3 25.43 -5.74 -4.17
N PRO A 4 24.98 -4.64 -3.53
CA PRO A 4 23.85 -3.86 -4.02
C PRO A 4 24.13 -3.34 -5.43
N LEU A 5 23.10 -3.28 -6.26
CA LEU A 5 23.23 -2.80 -7.64
C LEU A 5 23.56 -1.28 -7.66
N VAL A 6 23.10 -0.55 -6.64
CA VAL A 6 23.35 0.87 -6.43
C VAL A 6 23.62 1.13 -4.96
N MET A 7 24.74 1.78 -4.67
CA MET A 7 25.09 2.25 -3.34
C MET A 7 25.15 3.78 -3.33
N VAL A 8 24.45 4.41 -2.41
CA VAL A 8 24.54 5.85 -2.10
C VAL A 8 25.25 5.99 -0.77
N ASN A 9 26.31 6.78 -0.71
CA ASN A 9 27.08 7.01 0.52
C ASN A 9 27.02 8.49 0.89
N GLY A 10 26.62 8.77 2.12
CA GLY A 10 26.30 10.10 2.65
C GLY A 10 24.80 10.33 2.77
N ASP A 11 24.44 11.51 3.27
CA ASP A 11 23.06 11.85 3.54
C ASP A 11 22.24 11.97 2.25
N LEU A 12 21.00 11.49 2.29
CA LEU A 12 20.06 11.53 1.18
C LEU A 12 18.88 12.44 1.50
N GLU A 13 18.69 13.48 0.69
CA GLU A 13 17.52 14.35 0.76
C GLU A 13 16.61 14.10 -0.45
N ILE A 14 15.38 13.65 -0.18
CA ILE A 14 14.35 13.43 -1.21
C ILE A 14 13.35 14.58 -1.11
N ASN A 15 13.53 15.59 -1.95
CA ASN A 15 12.67 16.76 -2.01
C ASN A 15 11.26 16.43 -2.48
N GLN A 16 10.28 17.28 -2.12
CA GLN A 16 8.91 17.18 -2.60
C GLN A 16 8.84 17.05 -4.13
N GLY A 17 8.04 16.08 -4.61
CA GLY A 17 7.88 15.77 -6.03
C GLY A 17 9.03 14.94 -6.64
N SER A 18 10.09 14.65 -5.89
CA SER A 18 11.13 13.70 -6.28
C SER A 18 10.73 12.27 -5.94
N THR A 19 11.32 11.28 -6.60
CA THR A 19 11.11 9.86 -6.29
C THR A 19 12.44 9.13 -6.17
N LEU A 20 12.71 8.50 -5.03
CA LEU A 20 13.73 7.46 -4.90
C LEU A 20 13.10 6.13 -5.30
N ARG A 21 13.69 5.44 -6.29
CA ARG A 21 13.20 4.15 -6.78
C ARG A 21 14.23 3.05 -6.58
N GLY A 22 13.84 1.96 -5.94
CA GLY A 22 14.57 0.70 -5.99
C GLY A 22 14.20 -0.06 -7.26
N THR A 23 15.14 -0.24 -8.19
CA THR A 23 14.96 -1.17 -9.34
C THR A 23 15.65 -2.52 -9.10
N GLY A 24 16.03 -2.78 -7.84
CA GLY A 24 16.76 -3.93 -7.33
C GLY A 24 17.09 -3.70 -5.86
N GLU A 25 18.18 -4.28 -5.35
CA GLU A 25 18.73 -3.93 -4.02
C GLU A 25 19.46 -2.59 -4.13
N VAL A 26 18.87 -1.56 -3.54
CA VAL A 26 19.48 -0.24 -3.37
C VAL A 26 19.84 -0.10 -1.90
N GLU A 27 21.09 0.27 -1.63
CA GLU A 27 21.59 0.53 -0.29
C GLU A 27 21.96 2.01 -0.16
N VAL A 28 21.38 2.68 0.83
CA VAL A 28 21.73 4.05 1.21
C VAL A 28 22.44 3.99 2.55
N ILE A 29 23.70 4.41 2.60
CA ILE A 29 24.53 4.43 3.80
C ILE A 29 24.64 5.88 4.28
N GLY A 30 23.97 6.20 5.38
CA GLY A 30 23.80 7.57 5.88
C GLY A 30 22.36 7.87 6.27
N ASP A 31 22.12 9.09 6.76
CA ASP A 31 20.78 9.50 7.16
C ASP A 31 19.97 9.94 5.93
N ALA A 32 18.66 9.66 5.93
CA ALA A 32 17.75 10.08 4.88
C ALA A 32 16.63 10.97 5.41
N THR A 33 16.33 12.04 4.68
CA THR A 33 15.13 12.87 4.88
C THR A 33 14.25 12.77 3.64
N ASN A 34 12.96 12.51 3.83
CA ASN A 34 12.01 12.36 2.72
C ASN A 34 10.81 13.30 2.86
N GLU A 35 10.60 14.12 1.84
CA GLU A 35 9.40 14.91 1.56
C GLU A 35 8.75 14.53 0.21
N GLY A 36 9.40 13.64 -0.55
CA GLY A 36 8.92 13.12 -1.83
C GLY A 36 8.37 11.70 -1.70
N THR A 37 8.63 10.87 -2.72
CA THR A 37 8.18 9.48 -2.76
C THR A 37 9.36 8.52 -2.64
N ILE A 38 9.29 7.58 -1.70
CA ILE A 38 10.13 6.39 -1.65
C ILE A 38 9.34 5.24 -2.27
N ALA A 39 9.89 4.65 -3.33
CA ALA A 39 9.29 3.53 -4.03
C ALA A 39 10.27 2.35 -4.04
N PRO A 40 10.21 1.44 -3.05
CA PRO A 40 11.19 0.37 -2.91
C PRO A 40 11.28 -0.55 -4.13
N GLY A 41 10.23 -0.66 -4.94
CA GLY A 41 10.26 -1.61 -6.05
C GLY A 41 9.44 -1.39 -7.30
N ILE A 42 8.65 -0.31 -7.43
CA ILE A 42 7.72 -0.14 -8.56
C ILE A 42 8.36 -0.48 -9.91
N ALA A 43 7.86 -1.54 -10.55
CA ALA A 43 8.20 -1.87 -11.92
C ALA A 43 7.90 -0.64 -12.80
N GLY A 44 8.93 -0.08 -13.44
CA GLY A 44 8.72 1.00 -14.38
C GLY A 44 7.84 0.51 -15.53
N ILE A 45 6.95 1.37 -16.04
CA ILE A 45 6.12 1.12 -17.23
C ILE A 45 6.96 0.63 -18.44
N GLN A 46 8.27 0.87 -18.45
CA GLN A 46 9.19 0.36 -19.47
C GLN A 46 9.57 -1.13 -19.35
N ASP A 47 9.40 -1.78 -18.19
CA ASP A 47 9.65 -3.23 -18.05
C ASP A 47 8.53 -4.07 -18.68
N VAL A 48 7.32 -3.49 -18.82
CA VAL A 48 6.18 -4.12 -19.50
C VAL A 48 6.49 -4.39 -20.98
N ALA A 49 7.37 -3.60 -21.61
CA ALA A 49 7.73 -3.76 -23.02
C ALA A 49 8.68 -4.94 -23.30
N LYS A 50 9.23 -5.61 -22.27
CA LYS A 50 10.16 -6.74 -22.44
C LYS A 50 9.57 -8.12 -22.15
N GLY A 51 8.31 -8.21 -21.72
CA GLY A 51 7.65 -9.51 -21.50
C GLY A 51 8.28 -10.37 -20.40
N THR A 52 9.15 -9.81 -19.57
CA THR A 52 9.44 -10.33 -18.23
C THR A 52 8.38 -9.77 -17.30
N GLU A 53 7.17 -10.34 -17.43
CA GLU A 53 6.09 -10.18 -16.45
C GLU A 53 6.53 -10.86 -15.15
N GLY A 54 6.32 -10.21 -14.02
CA GLY A 54 6.87 -10.61 -12.72
C GLY A 54 8.12 -9.83 -12.36
N GLY A 55 7.98 -8.51 -12.26
CA GLY A 55 8.94 -7.71 -11.50
C GLY A 55 8.77 -8.08 -10.04
N GLY A 56 9.40 -9.20 -9.63
CA GLY A 56 9.41 -9.63 -8.24
C GLY A 56 9.75 -8.46 -7.34
N PRO A 57 9.19 -8.43 -6.13
CA PRO A 57 9.29 -7.29 -5.27
C PRO A 57 10.72 -6.97 -4.92
N ARG A 58 10.89 -5.73 -4.50
CA ARG A 58 12.22 -5.18 -4.32
C ARG A 58 12.32 -4.57 -2.94
N VAL A 59 13.51 -4.75 -2.39
CA VAL A 59 13.87 -4.29 -1.06
C VAL A 59 14.75 -3.06 -1.23
N LEU A 60 14.33 -1.95 -0.62
CA LEU A 60 15.19 -0.79 -0.44
C LEU A 60 15.75 -0.85 0.97
N ILE A 61 17.07 -0.86 1.11
CA ILE A 61 17.77 -0.89 2.39
C ILE A 61 18.35 0.50 2.65
N LEU A 62 18.03 1.06 3.81
CA LEU A 62 18.60 2.28 4.35
C LEU A 62 19.40 1.92 5.60
N ASP A 63 20.73 1.96 5.47
CA ASP A 63 21.66 1.80 6.58
C ASP A 63 21.92 3.17 7.25
N GLY A 64 20.93 3.61 8.04
CA GLY A 64 20.93 4.89 8.73
C GLY A 64 19.56 5.26 9.28
N ASN A 65 19.39 6.50 9.71
CA ASN A 65 18.10 6.99 10.19
C ASN A 65 17.23 7.48 9.02
N LEU A 66 15.91 7.34 9.16
CA LEU A 66 14.92 7.88 8.24
C LEU A 66 14.01 8.88 8.94
N THR A 67 13.98 10.12 8.46
CA THR A 67 12.98 11.10 8.88
C THR A 67 12.02 11.39 7.72
N MET A 68 10.73 11.23 7.96
CA MET A 68 9.66 11.65 7.04
C MET A 68 8.80 12.69 7.74
N ASN A 69 8.69 13.89 7.15
CA ASN A 69 7.81 14.96 7.62
C ASN A 69 6.85 15.34 6.49
N GLY A 70 5.98 14.40 6.12
CA GLY A 70 5.26 14.38 4.85
C GLY A 70 5.75 13.27 3.93
N GLY A 71 5.52 13.43 2.63
CA GLY A 71 5.94 12.47 1.62
C GLY A 71 5.17 11.15 1.66
N GLU A 72 5.61 10.22 0.82
CA GLU A 72 4.93 8.95 0.59
C GLU A 72 5.91 7.78 0.51
N ILE A 73 5.51 6.63 1.05
CA ILE A 73 6.07 5.32 0.69
C ILE A 73 5.07 4.64 -0.24
N LEU A 74 5.48 4.33 -1.47
CA LEU A 74 4.66 3.60 -2.44
C LEU A 74 5.17 2.17 -2.57
N ALA A 75 4.41 1.23 -2.00
CA ALA A 75 4.71 -0.20 -2.01
C ALA A 75 3.80 -0.95 -2.98
N GLN A 76 4.37 -1.84 -3.80
CA GLN A 76 3.62 -2.79 -4.62
C GLN A 76 3.48 -4.14 -3.93
N VAL A 77 2.33 -4.79 -4.11
CA VAL A 77 2.01 -6.11 -3.56
C VAL A 77 1.45 -6.98 -4.68
N ASP A 78 2.17 -8.06 -4.98
CA ASP A 78 1.81 -9.05 -6.00
C ASP A 78 1.39 -10.39 -5.36
N GLY A 79 1.55 -10.51 -4.04
CA GLY A 79 1.23 -11.70 -3.25
C GLY A 79 1.59 -11.54 -1.77
N THR A 80 1.61 -12.65 -1.03
CA THR A 80 1.77 -12.64 0.44
C THR A 80 3.02 -13.33 0.94
N GLU A 81 3.68 -14.10 0.07
CA GLU A 81 4.92 -14.75 0.42
C GLU A 81 6.07 -13.73 0.42
N VAL A 82 7.11 -13.99 1.21
CA VAL A 82 8.34 -13.19 1.18
C VAL A 82 8.86 -13.20 -0.25
N GLY A 83 9.16 -12.01 -0.78
CA GLY A 83 9.46 -11.90 -2.20
C GLY A 83 8.19 -11.87 -3.08
N GLN A 84 7.04 -11.44 -2.56
CA GLN A 84 5.88 -10.97 -3.35
C GLN A 84 5.35 -9.56 -2.99
N TYR A 85 6.04 -8.78 -2.16
CA TYR A 85 5.68 -7.41 -1.81
C TYR A 85 6.93 -6.53 -1.60
N ASP A 86 6.83 -5.26 -1.98
CA ASP A 86 7.88 -4.26 -1.77
C ASP A 86 8.09 -3.99 -0.28
N GLN A 87 9.37 -3.85 0.11
CA GLN A 87 9.73 -3.59 1.50
C GLN A 87 10.80 -2.51 1.60
N LEU A 88 10.59 -1.57 2.53
CA LEU A 88 11.63 -0.65 2.99
C LEU A 88 12.25 -1.18 4.28
N ILE A 89 13.56 -1.37 4.32
CA ILE A 89 14.29 -1.76 5.53
C ILE A 89 15.11 -0.57 6.01
N VAL A 90 15.00 -0.23 7.30
CA VAL A 90 15.74 0.87 7.94
C VAL A 90 16.52 0.31 9.13
N SER A 91 17.84 0.39 9.11
CA SER A 91 18.68 -0.14 10.20
C SER A 91 18.69 0.77 11.45
N GLY A 92 18.49 2.08 11.27
CA GLY A 92 18.50 3.09 12.31
C GLY A 92 17.11 3.45 12.85
N VAL A 93 16.98 4.69 13.34
CA VAL A 93 15.70 5.24 13.83
C VAL A 93 14.84 5.67 12.64
N ALA A 94 13.56 5.30 12.65
CA ALA A 94 12.55 5.80 11.71
C ALA A 94 11.58 6.73 12.44
N ASP A 95 11.43 7.96 11.96
CA ASP A 95 10.48 8.96 12.49
C ASP A 95 9.57 9.45 11.38
N PHE A 96 8.31 8.98 11.38
CA PHE A 96 7.32 9.30 10.35
C PHE A 96 6.26 10.24 10.92
N LYS A 97 6.14 11.43 10.34
CA LYS A 97 5.16 12.45 10.68
C LYS A 97 4.41 12.91 9.45
N ASP A 98 3.09 12.97 9.54
CA ASP A 98 2.20 13.50 8.48
C ASP A 98 2.43 12.83 7.09
N SER A 99 2.88 11.58 7.09
CA SER A 99 3.25 10.82 5.90
C SER A 99 2.15 9.86 5.44
N THR A 100 2.22 9.43 4.18
CA THR A 100 1.29 8.43 3.62
C THR A 100 2.02 7.16 3.19
N ILE A 101 1.43 6.01 3.53
CA ILE A 101 1.79 4.72 2.97
C ILE A 101 0.78 4.38 1.88
N ARG A 102 1.20 4.40 0.62
CA ARG A 102 0.35 4.06 -0.52
C ARG A 102 0.65 2.63 -0.98
N ILE A 103 -0.38 1.81 -1.08
CA ILE A 103 -0.29 0.42 -1.51
C ILE A 103 -0.90 0.29 -2.91
N ARG A 104 -0.15 -0.33 -3.81
CA ARG A 104 -0.61 -0.73 -5.15
C ARG A 104 -0.67 -2.26 -5.22
N LEU A 105 -1.78 -2.79 -5.71
CA LEU A 105 -1.89 -4.20 -6.06
C LEU A 105 -1.38 -4.41 -7.50
N GLY A 106 -0.41 -5.29 -7.70
CA GLY A 106 0.09 -5.67 -9.02
C GLY A 106 -0.36 -7.08 -9.43
N ASP A 107 -0.04 -7.47 -10.66
CA ASP A 107 -0.22 -8.83 -11.24
C ASP A 107 -1.59 -9.50 -11.02
N GLY A 108 -2.66 -8.71 -10.89
CA GLY A 108 -4.02 -9.22 -10.64
C GLY A 108 -4.20 -9.81 -9.23
N TYR A 109 -3.27 -9.53 -8.32
CA TYR A 109 -3.35 -9.93 -6.93
C TYR A 109 -4.64 -9.39 -6.29
N THR A 110 -5.40 -10.29 -5.69
CA THR A 110 -6.64 -9.99 -4.97
C THR A 110 -6.41 -10.35 -3.51
N PRO A 111 -6.15 -9.36 -2.64
CA PRO A 111 -5.83 -9.64 -1.26
C PRO A 111 -7.03 -10.21 -0.52
N GLN A 112 -6.79 -11.23 0.30
CA GLN A 112 -7.83 -11.80 1.17
C GLN A 112 -7.91 -11.00 2.48
N PRO A 113 -9.11 -10.79 3.04
CA PRO A 113 -9.22 -10.11 4.32
C PRO A 113 -8.42 -10.79 5.43
N GLY A 114 -7.79 -9.98 6.28
CA GLY A 114 -6.95 -10.44 7.40
C GLY A 114 -5.53 -10.87 7.00
N VAL A 115 -5.22 -10.93 5.71
CA VAL A 115 -3.84 -11.14 5.24
C VAL A 115 -3.01 -9.91 5.52
N SER A 116 -1.80 -10.14 6.03
CA SER A 116 -0.85 -9.12 6.42
C SER A 116 0.50 -9.28 5.73
N PHE A 117 1.20 -8.17 5.48
CA PHE A 117 2.57 -8.16 4.97
C PHE A 117 3.33 -6.92 5.47
N PRO A 118 4.63 -7.04 5.80
CA PRO A 118 5.43 -5.91 6.28
C PRO A 118 5.84 -5.01 5.11
N VAL A 119 5.51 -3.72 5.19
CA VAL A 119 5.89 -2.72 4.18
C VAL A 119 7.12 -1.91 4.59
N VAL A 120 7.34 -1.77 5.90
CA VAL A 120 8.54 -1.17 6.48
C VAL A 120 9.04 -2.07 7.62
N ASP A 121 10.34 -2.36 7.64
CA ASP A 121 11.02 -3.07 8.73
C ASP A 121 12.11 -2.16 9.31
N VAL A 122 11.97 -1.81 10.60
CA VAL A 122 12.87 -0.90 11.30
C VAL A 122 13.55 -1.66 12.43
N THR A 123 14.87 -1.73 12.38
CA THR A 123 15.66 -2.38 13.44
C THR A 123 15.85 -1.46 14.67
N GLY A 124 15.86 -0.14 14.46
CA GLY A 124 15.95 0.85 15.54
C GLY A 124 14.60 1.23 16.16
N GLU A 125 14.53 2.44 16.71
CA GLU A 125 13.27 2.98 17.24
C GLU A 125 12.37 3.45 16.09
N PHE A 126 11.07 3.15 16.18
CA PHE A 126 10.08 3.56 15.18
C PHE A 126 9.01 4.46 15.80
N ASN A 127 8.99 5.74 15.38
CA ASN A 127 8.03 6.74 15.80
C ASN A 127 6.96 7.03 14.72
N MET A 128 5.70 6.80 15.11
CA MET A 128 4.42 7.04 14.42
C MET A 128 3.67 8.34 14.78
N GLU A 129 3.55 9.35 13.92
CA GLU A 129 2.60 10.47 14.12
C GLU A 129 1.81 10.81 12.84
N ASN A 130 0.48 10.80 12.91
CA ASN A 130 -0.43 11.14 11.80
C ASN A 130 -0.16 10.40 10.47
N VAL A 131 0.37 9.18 10.52
CA VAL A 131 0.61 8.38 9.32
C VAL A 131 -0.69 7.77 8.82
N THR A 132 -0.97 7.93 7.53
CA THR A 132 -2.14 7.34 6.86
C THR A 132 -1.74 6.19 5.94
N VAL A 133 -2.70 5.31 5.63
CA VAL A 133 -2.56 4.29 4.60
C VAL A 133 -3.64 4.44 3.55
N GLU A 134 -3.25 4.35 2.28
CA GLU A 134 -4.13 4.47 1.12
C GLU A 134 -3.91 3.31 0.15
N SER A 135 -4.97 2.90 -0.53
CA SER A 135 -4.90 1.95 -1.65
C SER A 135 -5.06 2.72 -2.97
N GLU A 136 -4.24 2.41 -3.98
CA GLU A 136 -4.50 2.88 -5.35
C GLU A 136 -5.63 2.09 -6.03
N THR A 137 -5.88 0.86 -5.56
CA THR A 137 -6.94 0.02 -6.13
C THR A 137 -8.24 0.29 -5.38
N LEU A 138 -9.23 0.78 -6.12
CA LEU A 138 -10.60 0.99 -5.61
C LEU A 138 -11.18 -0.29 -5.04
N GLY A 139 -11.99 -0.15 -4.00
CA GLY A 139 -12.68 -1.26 -3.36
C GLY A 139 -11.82 -2.03 -2.35
N PHE A 140 -10.54 -1.71 -2.15
CA PHE A 140 -9.69 -2.30 -1.12
C PHE A 140 -9.28 -1.29 -0.04
N GLY A 141 -9.23 -1.75 1.21
CA GLY A 141 -8.77 -0.97 2.34
C GLY A 141 -7.69 -1.71 3.12
N PHE A 142 -6.81 -0.95 3.77
CA PHE A 142 -5.77 -1.49 4.65
C PHE A 142 -5.86 -0.82 6.03
N ASP A 143 -5.47 -1.57 7.06
CA ASP A 143 -5.02 -1.03 8.35
C ASP A 143 -3.50 -1.09 8.40
N LEU A 144 -2.91 -0.21 9.20
CA LEU A 144 -1.51 -0.31 9.61
C LEU A 144 -1.44 -0.82 11.04
N LEU A 145 -0.63 -1.85 11.26
CA LEU A 145 -0.25 -2.33 12.58
C LEU A 145 1.25 -2.14 12.76
N LEU A 146 1.66 -1.74 13.96
CA LEU A 146 3.07 -1.70 14.33
C LEU A 146 3.37 -2.92 15.19
N GLU A 147 4.16 -3.87 14.66
CA GLU A 147 4.50 -5.12 15.33
C GLU A 147 6.02 -5.30 15.38
N GLY A 148 6.61 -5.16 16.57
CA GLY A 148 8.03 -5.50 16.77
C GLY A 148 9.04 -4.70 15.95
N GLY A 149 8.69 -3.49 15.48
CA GLY A 149 9.53 -2.67 14.59
C GLY A 149 9.10 -2.73 13.12
N GLU A 150 8.13 -3.57 12.78
CA GLU A 150 7.57 -3.65 11.43
C GLU A 150 6.28 -2.85 11.33
N LEU A 151 6.17 -2.04 10.28
CA LEU A 151 4.88 -1.51 9.84
C LEU A 151 4.23 -2.52 8.90
N VAL A 152 3.20 -3.17 9.42
CA VAL A 152 2.49 -4.25 8.75
C VAL A 152 1.18 -3.71 8.18
N ALA A 153 1.02 -3.85 6.86
CA ALA A 153 -0.24 -3.58 6.20
C ALA A 153 -1.14 -4.81 6.32
N VAL A 154 -2.34 -4.63 6.88
CA VAL A 154 -3.34 -5.69 7.00
C VAL A 154 -4.51 -5.37 6.09
N THR A 155 -4.82 -6.31 5.20
CA THR A 155 -5.96 -6.19 4.29
C THR A 155 -7.24 -6.20 5.13
N LYS A 156 -8.03 -5.13 5.04
CA LYS A 156 -9.35 -5.10 5.66
C LYS A 156 -10.27 -6.07 4.94
N GLU A 157 -11.29 -6.55 5.64
CA GLU A 157 -12.53 -6.84 4.91
C GLU A 157 -12.87 -5.54 4.20
N THR A 158 -12.85 -5.59 2.87
CA THR A 158 -13.53 -4.57 2.10
C THR A 158 -14.88 -4.46 2.75
N ASN A 159 -15.37 -3.23 2.98
CA ASN A 159 -16.74 -3.03 3.40
C ASN A 159 -17.59 -3.64 2.29
N ARG A 160 -17.75 -4.97 2.31
CA ARG A 160 -18.95 -5.66 1.91
C ARG A 160 -19.94 -4.89 2.73
N PHE A 161 -20.59 -3.94 2.07
CA PHE A 161 -21.79 -3.37 2.60
C PHE A 161 -22.61 -4.61 2.94
N ASP A 162 -22.61 -4.95 4.22
CA ASP A 162 -23.52 -5.93 4.77
C ASP A 162 -24.82 -5.16 4.80
N VAL A 163 -25.34 -4.93 3.60
CA VAL A 163 -26.71 -4.57 3.36
C VAL A 163 -27.41 -5.83 3.81
N GLN A 164 -27.61 -5.97 5.13
CA GLN A 164 -28.49 -6.97 5.66
C GLN A 164 -29.79 -6.69 4.93
N PRO A 165 -30.25 -7.60 4.07
CA PRO A 165 -31.56 -7.44 3.51
C PRO A 165 -32.47 -7.50 4.71
N ASN A 166 -32.98 -6.35 5.14
CA ASN A 166 -34.18 -6.30 5.93
C ASN A 166 -35.30 -5.88 4.98
N PRO A 167 -35.64 -6.72 3.97
CA PRO A 167 -36.74 -6.43 3.10
C PRO A 167 -37.96 -6.30 4.00
N ARG A 168 -38.69 -5.19 3.87
CA ARG A 168 -39.83 -4.88 4.74
C ARG A 168 -40.92 -5.96 4.68
N ASP A 169 -40.93 -6.76 3.61
CA ASP A 169 -41.90 -7.81 3.35
C ASP A 169 -41.30 -9.23 3.41
N GLY A 170 -40.03 -9.38 3.77
CA GLY A 170 -39.36 -10.68 3.83
C GLY A 170 -38.94 -11.26 2.48
N VAL A 171 -39.07 -10.52 1.38
CA VAL A 171 -38.64 -10.94 0.04
C VAL A 171 -37.71 -9.88 -0.52
N VAL A 172 -36.49 -10.25 -0.90
CA VAL A 172 -35.59 -9.32 -1.59
C VAL A 172 -36.12 -9.08 -3.01
N ASP A 173 -36.67 -7.90 -3.25
CA ASP A 173 -37.15 -7.49 -4.57
C ASP A 173 -36.47 -6.21 -5.09
N SER A 174 -36.90 -5.74 -6.26
CA SER A 174 -36.29 -4.57 -6.89
C SER A 174 -36.50 -3.27 -6.10
N ARG A 175 -37.51 -3.18 -5.23
CA ARG A 175 -37.74 -2.02 -4.36
C ARG A 175 -36.76 -1.97 -3.22
N ASP A 176 -36.46 -3.09 -2.57
CA ASP A 176 -35.42 -3.12 -1.52
C ASP A 176 -34.08 -2.68 -2.10
N LEU A 177 -33.79 -3.11 -3.33
CA LEU A 177 -32.60 -2.70 -4.06
C LEU A 177 -32.54 -1.19 -4.30
N PHE A 178 -33.65 -0.56 -4.70
CA PHE A 178 -33.71 0.89 -4.87
C PHE A 178 -33.61 1.65 -3.54
N GLU A 179 -34.17 1.11 -2.45
CA GLU A 179 -34.01 1.70 -1.11
C GLU A 179 -32.56 1.61 -0.63
N TRP A 180 -31.86 0.50 -0.90
CA TRP A 180 -30.43 0.36 -0.58
C TRP A 180 -29.56 1.28 -1.43
N LEU A 181 -29.77 1.31 -2.76
CA LEU A 181 -29.08 2.24 -3.65
C LEU A 181 -29.30 3.70 -3.24
N ARG A 182 -30.49 4.02 -2.74
CA ARG A 182 -30.80 5.36 -2.23
C ARG A 182 -30.07 5.66 -0.92
N ALA A 183 -30.04 4.71 0.02
CA ALA A 183 -29.32 4.87 1.28
C ALA A 183 -27.81 5.09 1.05
N ILE A 184 -27.20 4.31 0.15
CA ILE A 184 -25.78 4.48 -0.19
C ILE A 184 -25.53 5.86 -0.84
N LYS A 185 -26.44 6.32 -1.70
CA LYS A 185 -26.33 7.64 -2.34
C LYS A 185 -26.53 8.83 -1.39
N GLU A 186 -27.15 8.61 -0.23
CA GLU A 186 -27.34 9.64 0.79
C GLU A 186 -26.14 9.72 1.77
N ASP A 187 -25.29 8.68 1.86
CA ASP A 187 -24.12 8.61 2.76
C ASP A 187 -22.73 8.70 2.07
N GLU A 188 -22.59 8.51 0.75
CA GLU A 188 -21.27 8.55 0.06
C GLU A 188 -21.23 9.39 -1.23
N GLU A 189 -20.02 9.86 -1.59
CA GLU A 189 -19.78 10.52 -2.88
C GLU A 189 -20.05 9.55 -4.05
N PRO A 190 -20.80 9.97 -5.09
CA PRO A 190 -21.50 9.07 -6.03
C PRO A 190 -20.63 8.21 -6.98
N GLY A 191 -19.30 8.18 -6.81
CA GLY A 191 -18.35 7.49 -7.69
C GLY A 191 -18.21 5.99 -7.43
N ASP A 192 -18.20 5.55 -6.16
CA ASP A 192 -17.72 4.21 -5.80
C ASP A 192 -18.82 3.12 -5.82
N VAL A 193 -20.08 3.52 -5.72
CA VAL A 193 -21.24 2.61 -5.55
C VAL A 193 -21.60 1.81 -6.80
N LEU A 194 -21.29 2.35 -7.99
CA LEU A 194 -21.76 1.78 -9.26
C LEU A 194 -20.92 0.59 -9.75
N PHE A 195 -19.68 0.44 -9.29
CA PHE A 195 -18.75 -0.55 -9.84
C PHE A 195 -18.92 -1.95 -9.21
N ASP A 196 -19.18 -2.03 -7.91
CA ASP A 196 -19.39 -3.31 -7.21
C ASP A 196 -20.71 -3.99 -7.61
N PHE A 197 -21.72 -3.20 -7.98
CA PHE A 197 -23.04 -3.72 -8.35
C PHE A 197 -23.03 -4.52 -9.66
N ALA A 198 -22.15 -4.15 -10.60
CA ALA A 198 -22.03 -4.83 -11.89
C ALA A 198 -21.39 -6.23 -11.77
N GLN A 199 -20.51 -6.43 -10.79
CA GLN A 199 -19.87 -7.74 -10.58
C GLN A 199 -20.79 -8.77 -9.91
N PHE A 200 -21.74 -8.34 -9.08
CA PHE A 200 -22.69 -9.23 -8.42
C PHE A 200 -23.64 -9.96 -9.39
N TRP A 201 -23.96 -9.36 -10.55
CA TRP A 201 -24.86 -9.94 -11.55
C TRP A 201 -24.15 -10.60 -12.75
N MET A 202 -22.82 -10.48 -12.84
CA MET A 202 -22.02 -11.15 -13.90
C MET A 202 -21.46 -12.52 -13.46
N LYS A 203 -21.82 -13.01 -12.28
CA LYS A 203 -21.67 -14.40 -11.84
C LYS A 203 -23.03 -15.08 -11.77
#